data_AF-A0A2T6AZW1-F1
#
_entry.id   AF-A0A2T6AZW1-F1
#
_cell.length_a   1.000
_cell.length_b   1.000
_cell.length_c   1.000
_cell.angle_alpha   90.00
_cell.angle_beta   90.00
_cell.angle_gamma   90.00
#
_symmetry.space_group_name_H-M   'P 1'
#
loop_
_entity.id
_entity.type
_entity.pdbx_description
1 polymer ?
#
loop_
_entity_poly.entity_id
_entity_poly.type
_entity_poly.pdbx_seq_one_letter_code
_entity_poly.pdbx_strand_id
1 'polypeptide(L)'
;MTPQLAARLRQMWSARGHDLDRIWGECIRGLPGFRPLPPGKPEADSRAHDGLCLFDQALIWIISLNRAAEAGNRVAGLRLSGPQLCALHLLSGRLIETVSALRLLVLSELSVPALQLARSVSEDVDMLLALLLRPRLAQQFVGCRTADEANDFWRRHIAGGRAFRLVAEKLYSIGLDYSDQSEYGQWRREVLTLLGSAVHSSPLGRRGQGRDTAWPANPVACDCVDFVTHRLHELCAWAHLLESGLDKDLACIAERAPSDSALLAFAAGSRDILLDQMRWTMAGQGGVAATARPGPLSGGQAVH
;
A
#
# COMPACT_ATOMS: atom_id res chain seq x y z
N MET A 1 -15.59 -9.61 -7.34
CA MET A 1 -16.11 -8.93 -6.15
C MET A 1 -17.40 -9.56 -5.70
N THR A 2 -17.62 -9.69 -4.40
CA THR A 2 -18.97 -9.90 -3.85
C THR A 2 -19.91 -8.78 -4.28
N PRO A 3 -21.19 -9.09 -4.56
CA PRO A 3 -22.21 -8.07 -4.78
C PRO A 3 -22.30 -7.07 -3.61
N GLN A 4 -22.09 -7.54 -2.37
CA GLN A 4 -22.09 -6.71 -1.17
C GLN A 4 -20.95 -5.69 -1.17
N LEU A 5 -19.71 -6.12 -1.44
CA LEU A 5 -18.57 -5.22 -1.57
C LEU A 5 -18.81 -4.21 -2.70
N ALA A 6 -19.26 -4.69 -3.86
CA ALA A 6 -19.51 -3.84 -5.03
C ALA A 6 -20.55 -2.74 -4.77
N ALA A 7 -21.68 -3.09 -4.14
CA ALA A 7 -22.72 -2.13 -3.79
C ALA A 7 -22.21 -1.09 -2.79
N ARG A 8 -21.50 -1.54 -1.74
CA ARG A 8 -20.96 -0.66 -0.71
C ARG A 8 -19.92 0.32 -1.26
N LEU A 9 -18.98 -0.15 -2.08
CA LEU A 9 -17.98 0.72 -2.69
C LEU A 9 -18.62 1.76 -3.60
N ARG A 10 -19.55 1.36 -4.48
CA ARG A 10 -20.29 2.32 -5.32
C ARG A 10 -21.01 3.36 -4.48
N GLN A 11 -21.66 2.95 -3.39
CA GLN A 11 -22.32 3.89 -2.48
C GLN A 11 -21.33 4.86 -1.84
N MET A 12 -20.20 4.38 -1.33
CA MET A 12 -19.19 5.22 -0.67
C MET A 12 -18.54 6.24 -1.60
N TRP A 13 -18.25 5.83 -2.84
CA TRP A 13 -17.67 6.67 -3.89
C TRP A 13 -18.69 7.70 -4.38
N SER A 14 -19.91 7.26 -4.70
CA SER A 14 -20.99 8.14 -5.16
C SER A 14 -21.37 9.19 -4.11
N ALA A 15 -21.39 8.83 -2.83
CA ALA A 15 -21.64 9.77 -1.73
C ALA A 15 -20.59 10.90 -1.64
N ARG A 16 -19.42 10.74 -2.26
CA ARG A 16 -18.35 11.73 -2.35
C ARG A 16 -18.22 12.35 -3.74
N GLY A 17 -19.18 12.09 -4.63
CA GLY A 17 -19.18 12.62 -6.00
C GLY A 17 -18.17 11.96 -6.95
N HIS A 18 -17.65 10.78 -6.60
CA HIS A 18 -16.71 10.05 -7.44
C HIS A 18 -17.42 8.98 -8.28
N ASP A 19 -17.09 8.93 -9.57
CA ASP A 19 -17.51 7.86 -10.48
C ASP A 19 -16.48 6.73 -10.42
N LEU A 20 -16.83 5.67 -9.69
CA LEU A 20 -16.00 4.48 -9.50
C LEU A 20 -15.62 3.84 -10.85
N ASP A 21 -16.60 3.59 -11.71
CA ASP A 21 -16.38 2.81 -12.94
C ASP A 21 -15.49 3.60 -13.92
N ARG A 22 -15.67 4.93 -13.99
CA ARG A 22 -14.81 5.81 -14.78
C ARG A 22 -13.38 5.85 -14.26
N ILE A 23 -13.18 6.21 -12.99
CA ILE A 23 -11.84 6.35 -12.40
C ILE A 23 -11.09 5.02 -12.44
N TRP A 24 -11.79 3.91 -12.16
CA TRP A 24 -11.22 2.57 -12.26
C TRP A 24 -10.79 2.25 -13.69
N GLY A 25 -11.61 2.59 -14.68
CA GLY A 25 -11.28 2.44 -16.09
C GLY A 25 -10.02 3.21 -16.48
N GLU A 26 -9.94 4.49 -16.10
CA GLU A 26 -8.81 5.37 -16.38
C GLU A 26 -7.52 4.90 -15.69
N CYS A 27 -7.62 4.39 -14.45
CA CYS A 27 -6.46 3.96 -13.67
C CYS A 27 -6.06 2.51 -13.94
N ILE A 28 -6.93 1.56 -13.56
CA ILE A 28 -6.57 0.13 -13.49
C ILE A 28 -6.44 -0.49 -14.88
N ARG A 29 -7.34 -0.16 -15.83
CA ARG A 29 -7.19 -0.65 -17.21
C ARG A 29 -6.05 0.05 -17.95
N GLY A 30 -5.64 1.24 -17.49
CA GLY A 30 -4.51 1.99 -18.01
C GLY A 30 -3.14 1.52 -17.50
N LEU A 31 -3.09 0.58 -16.55
CA LEU A 31 -1.82 0.09 -16.01
C LEU A 31 -0.97 -0.62 -17.08
N PRO A 32 0.36 -0.42 -17.07
CA PRO A 32 1.26 -1.19 -17.93
C PRO A 32 1.10 -2.69 -17.72
N GLY A 33 0.84 -3.43 -18.79
CA GLY A 33 0.62 -4.88 -18.71
C GLY A 33 -0.69 -5.25 -18.01
N PHE A 34 -1.71 -4.40 -18.05
CA PHE A 34 -3.02 -4.69 -17.48
C PHE A 34 -3.50 -6.10 -17.85
N ARG A 35 -3.79 -6.87 -16.80
CA ARG A 35 -4.40 -8.19 -16.89
C ARG A 35 -5.74 -8.15 -16.15
N PRO A 36 -6.86 -8.53 -16.80
CA PRO A 36 -8.13 -8.65 -16.10
C PRO A 36 -8.06 -9.78 -15.08
N LEU A 37 -8.93 -9.73 -14.07
CA LEU A 37 -9.16 -10.85 -13.17
C LEU A 37 -9.51 -12.11 -13.98
N PRO A 38 -8.97 -13.28 -13.62
CA PRO A 38 -9.34 -14.54 -14.27
C PRO A 38 -10.86 -14.76 -14.16
N PRO A 39 -11.52 -15.26 -15.22
CA PRO A 39 -12.93 -15.61 -15.13
C PRO A 39 -13.06 -16.82 -14.18
N GLY A 40 -13.56 -16.59 -12.97
CA GLY A 40 -13.89 -17.63 -12.00
C GLY A 40 -15.38 -17.60 -11.69
N LYS A 41 -16.02 -18.77 -11.56
CA LYS A 41 -17.30 -18.83 -10.85
C LYS A 41 -17.01 -18.36 -9.41
N PRO A 42 -17.81 -17.45 -8.84
CA PRO A 42 -17.78 -17.25 -7.41
C PRO A 42 -18.30 -18.54 -6.77
N GLU A 43 -17.42 -19.51 -6.53
CA GLU A 43 -17.64 -20.44 -5.44
C GLU A 43 -17.67 -19.66 -4.13
N ALA A 44 -18.12 -20.29 -3.04
CA ALA A 44 -18.48 -19.65 -1.77
C ALA A 44 -17.38 -18.76 -1.12
N ASP A 45 -16.15 -18.74 -1.66
CA ASP A 45 -15.05 -17.89 -1.20
C ASP A 45 -14.62 -16.85 -2.26
N SER A 46 -15.16 -15.63 -2.14
CA SER A 46 -14.79 -14.46 -2.96
C SER A 46 -13.60 -13.67 -2.41
N ARG A 47 -13.00 -14.09 -1.28
CA ARG A 47 -12.08 -13.24 -0.49
C ARG A 47 -10.92 -12.72 -1.32
N ALA A 48 -10.36 -13.54 -2.19
CA ALA A 48 -9.20 -13.11 -2.96
C ALA A 48 -9.56 -12.13 -4.10
N HIS A 49 -10.75 -12.25 -4.68
CA HIS A 49 -11.25 -11.24 -5.62
C HIS A 49 -11.54 -9.93 -4.89
N ASP A 50 -12.10 -10.01 -3.68
CA ASP A 50 -12.38 -8.85 -2.85
C ASP A 50 -11.08 -8.17 -2.39
N GLY A 51 -10.08 -8.94 -1.99
CA GLY A 51 -8.73 -8.48 -1.64
C GLY A 51 -8.04 -7.75 -2.80
N LEU A 52 -8.06 -8.32 -4.01
CA LEU A 52 -7.50 -7.61 -5.18
C LEU A 52 -8.27 -6.33 -5.49
N CYS A 53 -9.58 -6.28 -5.25
CA CYS A 53 -10.34 -5.07 -5.47
C CYS A 53 -10.07 -3.98 -4.42
N LEU A 54 -9.71 -4.34 -3.19
CA LEU A 54 -9.22 -3.38 -2.20
C LEU A 54 -7.81 -2.91 -2.54
N PHE A 55 -6.95 -3.81 -2.98
CA PHE A 55 -5.63 -3.50 -3.53
C PHE A 55 -5.69 -2.49 -4.67
N ASP A 56 -6.57 -2.72 -5.65
CA ASP A 56 -6.75 -1.84 -6.81
C ASP A 56 -7.24 -0.44 -6.37
N GLN A 57 -8.09 -0.34 -5.34
CA GLN A 57 -8.52 0.97 -4.82
C GLN A 57 -7.40 1.73 -4.12
N ALA A 58 -6.58 1.04 -3.33
CA ALA A 58 -5.41 1.65 -2.72
C ALA A 58 -4.45 2.16 -3.81
N LEU A 59 -4.23 1.38 -4.89
CA LEU A 59 -3.45 1.81 -6.04
C LEU A 59 -4.04 3.03 -6.76
N ILE A 60 -5.36 3.09 -6.98
CA ILE A 60 -6.03 4.27 -7.56
C ILE A 60 -5.72 5.53 -6.74
N TRP A 61 -5.70 5.42 -5.42
CA TRP A 61 -5.32 6.57 -4.58
C TRP A 61 -3.86 6.97 -4.76
N ILE A 62 -2.92 6.02 -4.90
CA ILE A 62 -1.52 6.36 -5.21
C ILE A 62 -1.40 7.06 -6.56
N ILE A 63 -2.14 6.60 -7.58
CA ILE A 63 -2.21 7.25 -8.89
C ILE A 63 -2.72 8.67 -8.76
N SER A 64 -3.80 8.85 -7.99
CA SER A 64 -4.41 10.16 -7.75
C SER A 64 -3.48 11.10 -6.98
N LEU A 65 -2.77 10.58 -5.98
CA LEU A 65 -1.75 11.29 -5.21
C LEU A 65 -0.57 11.72 -6.10
N ASN A 66 -0.14 10.86 -7.02
CA ASN A 66 0.91 11.18 -7.98
C ASN A 66 0.53 12.35 -8.89
N ARG A 67 -0.70 12.34 -9.42
CA ARG A 67 -1.25 13.43 -10.23
C ARG A 67 -1.39 14.72 -9.44
N ALA A 68 -1.86 14.63 -8.19
CA ALA A 68 -1.96 15.79 -7.32
C ALA A 68 -0.57 16.38 -6.99
N ALA A 69 0.43 15.54 -6.73
CA ALA A 69 1.80 15.99 -6.49
C ALA A 69 2.40 16.69 -7.72
N GLU A 70 2.14 16.16 -8.93
CA GLU A 70 2.55 16.79 -10.19
C GLU A 70 1.91 18.17 -10.35
N ALA A 71 0.58 18.23 -10.24
CA ALA A 71 -0.21 19.45 -10.38
C ALA A 71 0.15 20.51 -9.32
N GLY A 72 0.42 20.06 -8.08
CA GLY A 72 0.79 20.91 -6.96
C GLY A 72 2.03 21.77 -7.22
N ASN A 73 2.96 21.34 -8.08
CA ASN A 73 4.12 22.17 -8.46
C ASN A 73 3.72 23.48 -9.16
N ARG A 74 2.50 23.59 -9.68
CA ARG A 74 1.97 24.77 -10.38
C ARG A 74 1.01 25.59 -9.51
N VAL A 75 0.74 25.15 -8.28
CA VAL A 75 -0.20 25.80 -7.36
C VAL A 75 0.57 26.57 -6.30
N ALA A 76 0.33 27.88 -6.21
CA ALA A 76 0.94 28.73 -5.20
C ALA A 76 0.23 28.62 -3.84
N GLY A 77 0.98 28.83 -2.76
CA GLY A 77 0.45 28.93 -1.39
C GLY A 77 0.19 27.60 -0.69
N LEU A 78 0.74 26.49 -1.20
CA LEU A 78 0.70 25.19 -0.54
C LEU A 78 1.59 25.16 0.70
N ARG A 79 1.23 24.31 1.67
CA ARG A 79 2.01 24.08 2.90
C ARG A 79 3.21 23.18 2.66
N LEU A 80 3.03 22.15 1.84
CA LEU A 80 4.10 21.28 1.39
C LEU A 80 5.09 22.09 0.55
N SER A 81 6.37 21.92 0.86
CA SER A 81 7.43 22.56 0.08
C SER A 81 7.55 21.93 -1.32
N GLY A 82 8.08 22.69 -2.28
CA GLY A 82 8.36 22.17 -3.63
C GLY A 82 9.14 20.84 -3.63
N PRO A 83 10.21 20.67 -2.83
CA PRO A 83 10.89 19.37 -2.71
C PRO A 83 10.00 18.25 -2.15
N GLN A 84 9.06 18.54 -1.25
CA GLN A 84 8.12 17.51 -0.77
C GLN A 84 7.15 17.08 -1.87
N LEU A 85 6.61 18.03 -2.66
CA LEU A 85 5.75 17.72 -3.80
C LEU A 85 6.50 16.94 -4.89
N CYS A 86 7.74 17.34 -5.18
CA CYS A 86 8.61 16.62 -6.12
C CYS A 86 8.92 15.19 -5.62
N ALA A 87 9.30 15.03 -4.35
CA ALA A 87 9.52 13.72 -3.75
C ALA A 87 8.27 12.84 -3.76
N LEU A 88 7.12 13.43 -3.44
CA LEU A 88 5.81 12.77 -3.46
C LEU A 88 5.49 12.27 -4.88
N HIS A 89 5.69 13.10 -5.90
CA HIS A 89 5.49 12.72 -7.30
C HIS A 89 6.44 11.57 -7.71
N LEU A 90 7.75 11.69 -7.45
CA LEU A 90 8.73 10.67 -7.84
C LEU A 90 8.47 9.32 -7.16
N LEU A 91 8.24 9.31 -5.85
CA LEU A 91 8.03 8.07 -5.10
C LEU A 91 6.67 7.44 -5.35
N SER A 92 5.60 8.23 -5.47
CA SER A 92 4.29 7.70 -5.86
C SER A 92 4.33 7.13 -7.28
N GLY A 93 5.07 7.75 -8.21
CA GLY A 93 5.30 7.21 -9.56
C GLY A 93 5.96 5.83 -9.52
N ARG A 94 7.07 5.70 -8.79
CA ARG A 94 7.76 4.42 -8.57
C ARG A 94 6.88 3.39 -7.86
N LEU A 95 6.08 3.80 -6.87
CA LEU A 95 5.11 2.93 -6.21
C LEU A 95 4.07 2.41 -7.20
N ILE A 96 3.53 3.26 -8.09
CA ILE A 96 2.58 2.84 -9.12
C ILE A 96 3.20 1.76 -10.00
N GLU A 97 4.42 1.96 -10.49
CA GLU A 97 5.13 0.96 -11.30
C GLU A 97 5.32 -0.36 -10.55
N THR A 98 5.82 -0.28 -9.31
CA THR A 98 6.12 -1.46 -8.47
C THR A 98 4.86 -2.25 -8.11
N VAL A 99 3.80 -1.55 -7.70
CA VAL A 99 2.51 -2.15 -7.31
C VAL A 99 1.80 -2.71 -8.55
N SER A 100 1.88 -2.05 -9.71
CA SER A 100 1.35 -2.58 -10.97
C SER A 100 2.05 -3.86 -11.41
N ALA A 101 3.39 -3.90 -11.30
CA ALA A 101 4.16 -5.10 -11.58
C ALA A 101 3.81 -6.24 -10.60
N LEU A 102 3.68 -5.94 -9.30
CA LEU A 102 3.25 -6.91 -8.30
C LEU A 102 1.88 -7.49 -8.62
N ARG A 103 0.91 -6.63 -8.99
CA ARG A 103 -0.43 -7.05 -9.44
C ARG A 103 -0.34 -8.06 -10.58
N LEU A 104 0.48 -7.78 -11.59
CA LEU A 104 0.69 -8.67 -12.74
C LEU A 104 1.33 -10.00 -12.33
N LEU A 105 2.32 -9.98 -11.44
CA LEU A 105 2.97 -11.18 -10.93
C LEU A 105 2.00 -12.06 -10.14
N VAL A 106 1.16 -11.46 -9.28
CA VAL A 106 0.11 -12.18 -8.54
C VAL A 106 -0.91 -12.81 -9.49
N LEU A 107 -1.40 -12.05 -10.49
CA LEU A 107 -2.31 -12.56 -11.52
C LEU A 107 -1.68 -13.62 -12.42
N SER A 108 -0.35 -13.73 -12.41
CA SER A 108 0.41 -14.74 -13.14
C SER A 108 0.92 -15.87 -12.24
N GLU A 109 0.48 -15.91 -10.97
CA GLU A 109 0.87 -16.91 -9.97
C GLU A 109 2.38 -16.98 -9.68
N LEU A 110 3.06 -15.84 -9.85
CA LEU A 110 4.50 -15.69 -9.58
C LEU A 110 4.71 -15.07 -8.19
N SER A 111 4.39 -15.83 -7.14
CA SER A 111 4.35 -15.29 -5.77
C SER A 111 5.73 -14.93 -5.20
N VAL A 112 6.79 -15.67 -5.52
CA VAL A 112 8.16 -15.37 -5.03
C VAL A 112 8.64 -13.99 -5.50
N PRO A 113 8.63 -13.64 -6.81
CA PRO A 113 9.02 -12.29 -7.23
C PRO A 113 8.01 -11.23 -6.76
N ALA A 114 6.73 -11.56 -6.56
CA ALA A 114 5.77 -10.62 -5.98
C ALA A 114 6.15 -10.22 -4.54
N LEU A 115 6.60 -11.16 -3.70
CA LEU A 115 7.05 -10.87 -2.33
C LEU A 115 8.29 -9.95 -2.30
N GLN A 116 9.19 -10.09 -3.29
CA GLN A 116 10.35 -9.21 -3.40
C GLN A 116 9.92 -7.76 -3.66
N LEU A 117 8.95 -7.54 -4.54
CA LEU A 117 8.37 -6.22 -4.78
C LEU A 117 7.59 -5.69 -3.57
N ALA A 118 6.89 -6.55 -2.83
CA ALA A 118 6.16 -6.15 -1.63
C ALA A 118 7.09 -5.54 -0.56
N ARG A 119 8.31 -6.07 -0.43
CA ARG A 119 9.33 -5.47 0.45
C ARG A 119 9.70 -4.06 0.00
N SER A 120 9.97 -3.86 -1.29
CA SER A 120 10.28 -2.53 -1.84
C SER A 120 9.12 -1.56 -1.64
N VAL A 121 7.88 -1.99 -1.82
CA VAL A 121 6.69 -1.18 -1.52
C VAL A 121 6.67 -0.74 -0.07
N SER A 122 6.96 -1.64 0.88
CA SER A 122 6.99 -1.28 2.30
C SER A 122 8.03 -0.21 2.62
N GLU A 123 9.23 -0.31 2.04
CA GLU A 123 10.32 0.64 2.23
C GLU A 123 9.99 2.00 1.58
N ASP A 124 9.41 1.98 0.38
CA ASP A 124 8.99 3.19 -0.34
C ASP A 124 7.85 3.92 0.39
N VAL A 125 6.92 3.20 1.02
CA VAL A 125 5.89 3.78 1.91
C VAL A 125 6.51 4.49 3.12
N ASP A 126 7.43 3.82 3.83
CA ASP A 126 8.11 4.41 4.99
C ASP A 126 8.89 5.67 4.58
N MET A 127 9.58 5.60 3.45
CA MET A 127 10.33 6.71 2.89
C MET A 127 9.42 7.88 2.56
N LEU A 128 8.32 7.66 1.82
CA LEU A 128 7.40 8.72 1.43
C LEU A 128 6.83 9.45 2.66
N LEU A 129 6.42 8.71 3.69
CA LEU A 129 5.96 9.28 4.96
C LEU A 129 7.05 10.08 5.69
N ALA A 130 8.28 9.58 5.71
CA ALA A 130 9.42 10.30 6.29
C ALA A 130 9.69 11.63 5.57
N LEU A 131 9.57 11.67 4.24
CA LEU A 131 9.76 12.90 3.44
C LEU A 131 8.59 13.89 3.64
N LEU A 132 7.36 13.41 3.81
CA LEU A 132 6.23 14.25 4.19
C LEU A 132 6.42 14.87 5.59
N LEU A 133 6.99 14.10 6.53
CA LEU A 133 7.24 14.55 7.90
C LEU A 133 8.43 15.51 8.04
N ARG A 134 9.44 15.39 7.17
CA ARG A 134 10.71 16.14 7.25
C ARG A 134 11.03 16.86 5.94
N PRO A 135 10.68 18.15 5.80
CA PRO A 135 10.94 18.93 4.59
C PRO A 135 12.42 18.97 4.17
N ARG A 136 13.34 19.07 5.14
CA ARG A 136 14.79 19.04 4.86
C ARG A 136 15.25 17.70 4.29
N LEU A 137 14.62 16.59 4.70
CA LEU A 137 14.93 15.27 4.16
C LEU A 137 14.44 15.14 2.72
N ALA A 138 13.25 15.68 2.41
CA ALA A 138 12.75 15.77 1.04
C ALA A 138 13.68 16.59 0.13
N GLN A 139 14.20 17.71 0.63
CA GLN A 139 15.19 18.53 -0.09
C GLN A 139 16.48 17.75 -0.37
N GLN A 140 16.99 17.00 0.61
CA GLN A 140 18.18 16.16 0.41
C GLN A 140 17.94 15.06 -0.63
N PHE A 141 16.79 14.39 -0.56
CA PHE A 141 16.40 13.35 -1.52
C PHE A 141 16.35 13.88 -2.95
N VAL A 142 15.62 14.98 -3.20
CA VAL A 142 15.50 15.60 -4.53
C VAL A 142 16.82 16.22 -5.00
N GLY A 143 17.72 16.52 -4.06
CA GLY A 143 19.06 17.03 -4.30
C GLY A 143 20.06 15.99 -4.81
N CYS A 144 19.81 14.69 -4.64
CA CYS A 144 20.68 13.64 -5.16
C CYS A 144 20.75 13.69 -6.70
N ARG A 145 21.96 13.77 -7.26
CA ARG A 145 22.24 13.80 -8.71
C ARG A 145 22.98 12.56 -9.20
N THR A 146 23.59 11.79 -8.30
CA THR A 146 24.35 10.58 -8.65
C THR A 146 23.84 9.35 -7.92
N ALA A 147 24.19 8.16 -8.43
CA ALA A 147 23.88 6.90 -7.78
C ALA A 147 24.54 6.77 -6.40
N ASP A 148 25.76 7.28 -6.24
CA ASP A 148 26.48 7.26 -4.96
C ASP A 148 25.81 8.15 -3.92
N GLU A 149 25.37 9.35 -4.31
CA GLU A 149 24.60 10.25 -3.44
C GLU A 149 23.27 9.63 -3.02
N ALA A 150 22.56 8.98 -3.94
CA ALA A 150 21.31 8.29 -3.65
C ALA A 150 21.53 7.09 -2.70
N ASN A 151 22.58 6.30 -2.92
CA ASN A 151 22.97 5.20 -2.06
C ASN A 151 23.36 5.69 -0.66
N ASP A 152 24.10 6.79 -0.58
CA ASP A 152 24.46 7.43 0.69
C ASP A 152 23.24 7.94 1.43
N PHE A 153 22.34 8.64 0.74
CA PHE A 153 21.06 9.07 1.29
C PHE A 153 20.29 7.87 1.86
N TRP A 154 20.14 6.81 1.07
CA TRP A 154 19.44 5.60 1.47
C TRP A 154 20.07 4.95 2.71
N ARG A 155 21.40 4.78 2.71
CA ARG A 155 22.17 4.19 3.82
C ARG A 155 22.16 5.05 5.08
N ARG A 156 21.94 6.36 4.99
CA ARG A 156 21.89 7.24 6.16
C ARG A 156 20.48 7.38 6.72
N HIS A 157 19.46 7.43 5.87
CA HIS A 157 18.12 7.86 6.28
C HIS A 157 17.05 6.79 6.17
N ILE A 158 17.18 5.83 5.25
CA ILE A 158 16.09 4.89 4.93
C ILE A 158 16.38 3.48 5.45
N ALA A 159 17.55 2.93 5.12
CA ALA A 159 17.89 1.53 5.40
C ALA A 159 17.81 1.18 6.90
N GLY A 160 17.64 -0.11 7.20
CA GLY A 160 17.61 -0.61 8.59
C GLY A 160 16.42 -0.08 9.41
N GLY A 161 15.29 0.20 8.75
CA GLY A 161 14.07 0.67 9.40
C GLY A 161 14.15 2.10 9.97
N ARG A 162 15.12 2.92 9.56
CA ARG A 162 15.25 4.31 10.06
C ARG A 162 14.07 5.19 9.67
N ALA A 163 13.61 5.09 8.41
CA ALA A 163 12.43 5.82 7.97
C ALA A 163 11.19 5.43 8.79
N PHE A 164 11.00 4.12 9.03
CA PHE A 164 9.93 3.63 9.89
C PHE A 164 10.02 4.17 11.32
N ARG A 165 11.19 4.10 11.97
CA ARG A 165 11.38 4.61 13.34
C ARG A 165 11.02 6.09 13.45
N LEU A 166 11.45 6.90 12.48
CA LEU A 166 11.09 8.31 12.42
C LEU A 166 9.56 8.54 12.34
N VAL A 167 8.85 7.73 11.55
CA VAL A 167 7.39 7.79 11.45
C VAL A 167 6.72 7.32 12.74
N ALA A 168 7.16 6.18 13.28
CA ALA A 168 6.65 5.61 14.53
C ALA A 168 6.81 6.57 15.72
N GLU A 169 7.95 7.27 15.83
CA GLU A 169 8.17 8.31 16.84
C GLU A 169 7.15 9.45 16.74
N LYS A 170 6.81 9.91 15.53
CA LYS A 170 5.77 10.95 15.34
C LYS A 170 4.38 10.39 15.65
N LEU A 171 4.07 9.17 15.26
CA LEU A 171 2.79 8.53 15.59
C LEU A 171 2.62 8.36 17.12
N TYR A 172 3.68 7.96 17.81
CA TYR A 172 3.71 7.88 19.27
C TYR A 172 3.44 9.25 19.92
N SER A 173 4.02 10.32 19.38
CA SER A 173 3.80 11.68 19.90
C SER A 173 2.35 12.18 19.78
N ILE A 174 1.52 11.55 18.93
CA ILE A 174 0.09 11.85 18.78
C ILE A 174 -0.81 10.77 19.43
N GLY A 175 -0.24 9.93 20.28
CA GLY A 175 -0.97 8.95 21.09
C GLY A 175 -1.19 7.58 20.43
N LEU A 176 -0.52 7.30 19.31
CA LEU A 176 -0.61 6.01 18.61
C LEU A 176 0.68 5.21 18.80
N ASP A 177 0.64 4.18 19.65
CA ASP A 177 1.81 3.31 19.89
C ASP A 177 2.00 2.29 18.76
N TYR A 178 2.88 2.65 17.83
CA TYR A 178 3.36 1.80 16.75
C TYR A 178 4.87 1.51 16.88
N SER A 179 5.38 1.53 18.11
CA SER A 179 6.78 1.21 18.41
C SER A 179 7.11 -0.25 18.07
N ASP A 180 8.40 -0.60 17.98
CA ASP A 180 8.85 -1.97 17.68
C ASP A 180 8.36 -3.01 18.73
N GLN A 181 8.00 -2.56 19.94
CA GLN A 181 7.49 -3.38 21.04
C GLN A 181 5.96 -3.45 21.09
N SER A 182 5.26 -2.66 20.28
CA SER A 182 3.80 -2.76 20.14
C SER A 182 3.38 -4.05 19.42
N GLU A 183 2.11 -4.44 19.56
CA GLU A 183 1.51 -5.55 18.79
C GLU A 183 1.71 -5.35 17.28
N TYR A 184 1.57 -4.11 16.81
CA TYR A 184 1.85 -3.74 15.43
C TYR A 184 3.34 -3.92 15.06
N GLY A 185 4.25 -3.47 15.91
CA GLY A 185 5.70 -3.63 15.70
C GLY A 185 6.11 -5.10 15.63
N GLN A 186 5.45 -5.97 16.41
CA GLN A 186 5.63 -7.40 16.33
C GLN A 186 5.08 -7.97 15.00
N TRP A 187 3.83 -7.67 14.64
CA TRP A 187 3.22 -8.10 13.37
C TRP A 187 4.10 -7.70 12.17
N ARG A 188 4.58 -6.46 12.14
CA ARG A 188 5.44 -5.96 11.06
C ARG A 188 6.75 -6.74 10.97
N ARG A 189 7.37 -7.09 12.10
CA ARG A 189 8.59 -7.92 12.12
C ARG A 189 8.33 -9.32 11.57
N GLU A 190 7.20 -9.93 11.93
CA GLU A 190 6.80 -11.25 11.44
C GLU A 190 6.58 -11.22 9.92
N VAL A 191 5.88 -10.21 9.40
CA VAL A 191 5.68 -10.07 7.95
C VAL A 191 6.97 -9.75 7.21
N LEU A 192 7.83 -8.85 7.73
CA LEU A 192 9.14 -8.60 7.12
C LEU A 192 10.04 -9.83 7.11
N THR A 193 9.92 -10.72 8.09
CA THR A 193 10.62 -12.01 8.12
C THR A 193 10.11 -12.92 7.00
N LEU A 194 8.79 -13.00 6.82
CA LEU A 194 8.17 -13.74 5.72
C LEU A 194 8.63 -13.18 4.36
N LEU A 195 8.58 -11.86 4.17
CA LEU A 195 9.06 -11.22 2.94
C LEU A 195 10.57 -11.44 2.72
N GLY A 196 11.37 -11.39 3.79
CA GLY A 196 12.80 -11.67 3.75
C GLY A 196 13.12 -13.10 3.30
N SER A 197 12.26 -14.06 3.62
CA SER A 197 12.41 -15.44 3.20
C SER A 197 12.31 -15.64 1.68
N ALA A 198 11.68 -14.71 0.95
CA ALA A 198 11.56 -14.75 -0.52
C ALA A 198 12.82 -14.27 -1.25
N VAL A 199 13.76 -13.64 -0.54
CA VAL A 199 15.07 -13.22 -1.08
C VAL A 199 16.04 -14.39 -1.14
N HIS A 200 15.86 -15.37 -0.26
CA HIS A 200 16.61 -16.62 -0.28
C HIS A 200 15.84 -17.65 -1.11
N SER A 201 16.53 -18.41 -1.96
CA SER A 201 15.92 -19.50 -2.75
C SER A 201 15.23 -20.50 -1.82
N SER A 202 13.95 -20.30 -1.58
CA SER A 202 13.15 -21.04 -0.62
C SER A 202 12.05 -21.81 -1.35
N PRO A 203 11.67 -23.02 -0.91
CA PRO A 203 10.53 -23.74 -1.47
C PRO A 203 9.18 -23.09 -1.09
N LEU A 204 9.18 -22.01 -0.30
CA LEU A 204 7.98 -21.22 0.02
C LEU A 204 7.33 -20.72 -1.28
N GLY A 205 6.03 -21.00 -1.44
CA GLY A 205 5.27 -20.71 -2.66
C GLY A 205 5.38 -21.76 -3.78
N ARG A 206 6.18 -22.83 -3.62
CA ARG A 206 6.28 -23.96 -4.58
C ARG A 206 5.45 -25.20 -4.21
N ARG A 207 4.79 -25.20 -3.04
CA ARG A 207 3.95 -26.34 -2.61
C ARG A 207 2.55 -26.25 -3.23
N GLY A 208 2.25 -27.20 -4.12
CA GLY A 208 0.88 -27.57 -4.49
C GLY A 208 0.28 -26.82 -5.68
N GLN A 209 0.80 -27.03 -6.90
CA GLN A 209 0.05 -26.77 -8.12
C GLN A 209 -0.99 -27.89 -8.33
N GLY A 210 -2.08 -27.85 -7.55
CA GLY A 210 -3.29 -28.61 -7.84
C GLY A 210 -4.13 -27.83 -8.85
N ARG A 211 -4.41 -28.41 -10.02
CA ARG A 211 -5.09 -27.77 -11.16
C ARG A 211 -6.54 -27.30 -10.92
N ASP A 212 -7.12 -27.56 -9.75
CA ASP A 212 -8.55 -27.32 -9.44
C ASP A 212 -8.80 -26.39 -8.23
N THR A 213 -7.92 -25.41 -7.98
CA THR A 213 -8.08 -24.49 -6.83
C THR A 213 -8.51 -23.09 -7.27
N ALA A 214 -9.45 -22.50 -6.51
CA ALA A 214 -9.96 -21.16 -6.75
C ALA A 214 -8.82 -20.12 -6.76
N TRP A 215 -8.91 -19.12 -7.66
CA TRP A 215 -7.83 -18.14 -7.85
C TRP A 215 -7.80 -17.06 -6.75
N PRO A 216 -6.60 -16.68 -6.25
CA PRO A 216 -5.31 -17.35 -6.39
C PRO A 216 -5.26 -18.61 -5.52
N ALA A 217 -4.78 -19.71 -6.09
CA ALA A 217 -4.57 -20.96 -5.38
C ALA A 217 -3.50 -20.87 -4.28
N ASN A 218 -2.60 -19.88 -4.39
CA ASN A 218 -1.42 -19.75 -3.54
C ASN A 218 -1.69 -18.77 -2.38
N PRO A 219 -1.76 -19.26 -1.12
CA PRO A 219 -1.98 -18.40 0.05
C PRO A 219 -0.94 -17.28 0.18
N VAL A 220 0.30 -17.56 -0.24
CA VAL A 220 1.40 -16.57 -0.23
C VAL A 220 1.11 -15.38 -1.15
N ALA A 221 0.38 -15.60 -2.25
CA ALA A 221 -0.03 -14.50 -3.13
C ALA A 221 -1.10 -13.63 -2.47
N CYS A 222 -2.05 -14.24 -1.76
CA CYS A 222 -3.07 -13.53 -0.99
C CYS A 222 -2.42 -12.71 0.13
N ASP A 223 -1.53 -13.30 0.93
CA ASP A 223 -0.80 -12.61 2.00
C ASP A 223 0.01 -11.42 1.46
N CYS A 224 0.60 -11.57 0.27
CA CYS A 224 1.34 -10.51 -0.42
C CYS A 224 0.41 -9.33 -0.80
N VAL A 225 -0.75 -9.62 -1.40
CA VAL A 225 -1.76 -8.61 -1.74
C VAL A 225 -2.28 -7.91 -0.49
N ASP A 226 -2.61 -8.66 0.56
CA ASP A 226 -3.13 -8.13 1.81
C ASP A 226 -2.11 -7.22 2.50
N PHE A 227 -0.84 -7.66 2.56
CA PHE A 227 0.24 -6.85 3.12
C PHE A 227 0.41 -5.53 2.35
N VAL A 228 0.51 -5.58 1.02
CA VAL A 228 0.70 -4.37 0.22
C VAL A 228 -0.50 -3.44 0.33
N THR A 229 -1.72 -3.98 0.29
CA THR A 229 -2.95 -3.22 0.49
C THR A 229 -2.93 -2.51 1.84
N HIS A 230 -2.54 -3.21 2.91
CA HIS A 230 -2.38 -2.63 4.23
C HIS A 230 -1.36 -1.49 4.23
N ARG A 231 -0.17 -1.70 3.65
CA ARG A 231 0.88 -0.67 3.57
C ARG A 231 0.44 0.58 2.79
N LEU A 232 -0.34 0.43 1.73
CA LEU A 232 -0.89 1.56 0.98
C LEU A 232 -2.02 2.27 1.76
N HIS A 233 -2.84 1.53 2.51
CA HIS A 233 -3.82 2.12 3.43
C HIS A 233 -3.14 2.91 4.56
N GLU A 234 -2.07 2.38 5.15
CA GLU A 234 -1.29 3.07 6.17
C GLU A 234 -0.64 4.33 5.62
N LEU A 235 -0.10 4.29 4.40
CA LEU A 235 0.38 5.47 3.71
C LEU A 235 -0.70 6.56 3.66
N CYS A 236 -1.92 6.21 3.26
CA CYS A 236 -3.05 7.15 3.27
C CYS A 236 -3.36 7.65 4.67
N ALA A 237 -3.59 6.74 5.62
CA ALA A 237 -3.98 7.08 6.97
C ALA A 237 -2.96 8.00 7.64
N TRP A 238 -1.70 7.60 7.63
CA TRP A 238 -0.63 8.29 8.33
C TRP A 238 -0.25 9.59 7.64
N ALA A 239 -0.24 9.67 6.31
CA ALA A 239 0.03 10.93 5.61
C ALA A 239 -0.94 12.06 6.02
N HIS A 240 -2.20 11.72 6.35
CA HIS A 240 -3.19 12.67 6.87
C HIS A 240 -3.07 12.93 8.38
N LEU A 241 -2.46 12.02 9.16
CA LEU A 241 -2.25 12.18 10.61
C LEU A 241 -0.96 12.93 10.96
N LEU A 242 0.04 12.91 10.09
CA LEU A 242 1.37 13.50 10.37
C LEU A 242 1.38 15.05 10.39
N GLU A 243 0.23 15.71 10.35
CA GLU A 243 0.05 17.18 10.38
C GLU A 243 0.83 17.93 9.28
N SER A 244 1.16 17.25 8.18
CA SER A 244 1.94 17.78 7.05
C SER A 244 1.23 18.90 6.28
N GLY A 245 -0.09 19.04 6.47
CA GLY A 245 -0.93 19.91 5.66
C GLY A 245 -1.43 19.29 4.36
N LEU A 246 -1.09 18.02 4.09
CA LEU A 246 -1.43 17.30 2.86
C LEU A 246 -2.91 17.41 2.50
N ASP A 247 -3.83 17.16 3.44
CA ASP A 247 -5.29 17.23 3.22
C ASP A 247 -5.73 18.58 2.62
N LYS A 248 -5.26 19.68 3.22
CA LYS A 248 -5.58 21.05 2.79
C LYS A 248 -4.94 21.38 1.45
N ASP A 249 -3.72 20.89 1.23
CA ASP A 249 -3.02 21.10 -0.03
C ASP A 249 -3.68 20.31 -1.17
N LEU A 250 -4.12 19.06 -0.94
CA LEU A 250 -4.85 18.26 -1.92
C LEU A 250 -6.17 18.92 -2.31
N ALA A 251 -6.93 19.45 -1.33
CA ALA A 251 -8.14 20.22 -1.61
C ALA A 251 -7.84 21.48 -2.44
N CYS A 252 -6.81 22.25 -2.05
CA CYS A 252 -6.37 23.44 -2.79
C CYS A 252 -5.94 23.12 -4.23
N ILE A 253 -5.24 22.00 -4.43
CA ILE A 253 -4.82 21.53 -5.74
C ILE A 253 -6.04 21.14 -6.59
N ALA A 254 -6.98 20.37 -6.02
CA ALA A 254 -8.20 19.96 -6.73
C ALA A 254 -9.07 21.14 -7.17
N GLU A 255 -9.11 22.23 -6.38
CA GLU A 255 -9.85 23.45 -6.73
C GLU A 255 -9.16 24.28 -7.83
N ARG A 256 -7.82 24.32 -7.83
CA ARG A 256 -7.05 25.30 -8.62
C ARG A 256 -6.40 24.73 -9.87
N ALA A 257 -6.26 23.40 -9.97
CA ALA A 257 -5.65 22.76 -11.13
C ALA A 257 -6.75 22.26 -12.10
N PRO A 258 -6.80 22.75 -13.35
CA PRO A 258 -7.87 22.41 -14.29
C PRO A 258 -7.73 21.03 -14.98
N SER A 259 -6.54 20.41 -14.94
CA SER A 259 -6.25 19.10 -15.54
C SER A 259 -6.59 17.94 -14.61
N ASP A 260 -7.05 16.81 -15.15
CA ASP A 260 -7.33 15.56 -14.40
C ASP A 260 -8.25 15.75 -13.18
N SER A 261 -9.26 16.62 -13.30
CA SER A 261 -10.11 17.06 -12.18
C SER A 261 -10.73 15.90 -11.38
N ALA A 262 -11.07 14.78 -12.02
CA ALA A 262 -11.63 13.61 -11.35
C ALA A 262 -10.63 12.94 -10.38
N LEU A 263 -9.37 12.75 -10.80
CA LEU A 263 -8.32 12.15 -9.97
C LEU A 263 -7.84 13.11 -8.90
N LEU A 264 -7.76 14.41 -9.20
CA LEU A 264 -7.44 15.42 -8.21
C LEU A 264 -8.52 15.50 -7.12
N ALA A 265 -9.79 15.52 -7.51
CA ALA A 265 -10.91 15.45 -6.58
C ALA A 265 -10.89 14.15 -5.77
N PHE A 266 -10.56 13.01 -6.39
CA PHE A 266 -10.43 11.74 -5.69
C PHE A 266 -9.30 11.78 -4.65
N ALA A 267 -8.11 12.28 -4.99
CA ALA A 267 -7.00 12.43 -4.05
C ALA A 267 -7.41 13.21 -2.80
N ALA A 268 -8.17 14.30 -2.98
CA ALA A 268 -8.67 15.15 -1.88
C ALA A 268 -9.82 14.52 -1.09
N GLY A 269 -10.71 13.74 -1.73
CA GLY A 269 -11.95 13.24 -1.14
C GLY A 269 -11.93 11.80 -0.64
N SER A 270 -10.95 10.99 -1.04
CA SER A 270 -11.01 9.53 -0.84
C SER A 270 -10.43 9.03 0.48
N ARG A 271 -9.88 9.90 1.34
CA ARG A 271 -9.27 9.52 2.63
C ARG A 271 -10.19 8.62 3.45
N ASP A 272 -11.42 9.05 3.67
CA ASP A 272 -12.38 8.30 4.48
C ASP A 272 -12.78 6.96 3.84
N ILE A 273 -12.77 6.89 2.51
CA ILE A 273 -13.05 5.65 1.78
C ILE A 273 -11.97 4.62 2.15
N LEU A 274 -10.70 5.01 2.07
CA LEU A 274 -9.58 4.12 2.38
C LEU A 274 -9.49 3.80 3.87
N LEU A 275 -9.78 4.76 4.76
CA LEU A 275 -9.83 4.50 6.20
C LEU A 275 -10.93 3.51 6.58
N ASP A 276 -12.11 3.60 5.94
CA ASP A 276 -13.18 2.63 6.16
C ASP A 276 -12.80 1.23 5.66
N GLN A 277 -12.14 1.15 4.50
CA GLN A 277 -11.62 -0.11 3.95
C GLN A 277 -10.55 -0.73 4.85
N MET A 278 -9.61 0.07 5.35
CA MET A 278 -8.59 -0.38 6.29
C MET A 278 -9.23 -1.00 7.54
N ARG A 279 -10.19 -0.31 8.17
CA ARG A 279 -10.92 -0.83 9.33
C ARG A 279 -11.61 -2.16 9.04
N TRP A 280 -12.20 -2.30 7.87
CA TRP A 280 -12.85 -3.54 7.48
C TRP A 280 -11.85 -4.68 7.29
N THR A 281 -10.74 -4.45 6.59
CA THR A 281 -9.68 -5.46 6.42
C THR A 281 -9.14 -5.95 7.77
N MET A 282 -8.92 -5.04 8.72
CA MET A 282 -8.47 -5.39 10.07
C MET A 282 -9.54 -6.15 10.88
N ALA A 283 -10.81 -5.75 10.80
CA ALA A 283 -11.90 -6.44 11.49
C ALA A 283 -12.12 -7.85 10.93
N GLY A 284 -11.92 -8.06 9.63
CA GLY A 284 -11.96 -9.37 8.97
C GLY A 284 -10.82 -10.29 9.42
N GLN A 285 -9.63 -9.75 9.69
CA GLN A 285 -8.47 -10.51 10.18
C GLN A 285 -8.64 -10.97 11.65
N GLY A 286 -9.30 -10.15 12.49
CA GLY A 286 -9.59 -10.50 13.89
C GLY A 286 -10.54 -11.70 14.06
N GLY A 287 -11.43 -11.95 13.09
CA GLY A 287 -12.32 -13.10 13.08
C GLY A 287 -11.64 -14.43 12.71
N VAL A 288 -10.54 -14.39 11.95
CA VAL A 288 -9.79 -15.58 11.53
C VAL A 288 -8.74 -16.00 12.57
N ALA A 289 -8.15 -15.02 13.28
CA ALA A 289 -7.21 -15.27 14.37
C ALA A 289 -7.82 -16.05 15.56
N ALA A 290 -9.15 -15.99 15.75
CA ALA A 290 -9.85 -16.76 16.77
C ALA A 290 -9.98 -18.26 16.43
N THR A 291 -9.78 -18.65 15.16
CA THR A 291 -10.02 -20.04 14.70
C THR A 291 -8.79 -20.75 14.13
N ALA A 292 -7.62 -20.11 14.09
CA ALA A 292 -6.39 -20.74 13.58
C ALA A 292 -5.14 -20.37 14.40
N ARG A 293 -5.12 -20.78 15.67
CA ARG A 293 -3.85 -21.03 16.38
C ARG A 293 -3.67 -22.54 16.51
N PRO A 294 -2.82 -23.20 15.69
CA PRO A 294 -2.16 -24.39 16.17
C PRO A 294 -1.24 -23.93 17.31
N GLY A 295 -1.46 -24.46 18.51
CA GLY A 295 -0.64 -24.19 19.67
C GLY A 295 0.84 -24.53 19.44
N PRO A 296 1.72 -24.06 20.34
CA PRO A 296 3.15 -24.33 20.23
C PRO A 296 3.37 -25.85 20.21
N LEU A 297 4.24 -26.31 19.31
CA LEU A 297 4.76 -27.67 19.30
C LEU A 297 5.46 -27.93 20.64
N SER A 298 4.72 -28.47 21.61
CA SER A 298 5.25 -28.99 22.85
C SER A 298 6.16 -30.16 22.54
N GLY A 299 7.40 -30.07 23.03
CA GLY A 299 8.36 -31.16 22.98
C GLY A 299 7.98 -32.33 23.89
N GLY A 300 8.53 -33.49 23.53
CA GLY A 300 8.75 -34.61 24.44
C GLY A 300 7.98 -35.88 24.07
N GLN A 301 8.69 -36.86 23.51
CA GLN A 301 8.97 -38.11 24.22
C GLN A 301 9.93 -38.99 23.41
N ALA A 302 11.11 -39.21 23.99
CA ALA A 302 11.93 -40.38 23.69
C ALA A 302 11.24 -41.62 24.28
N VAL A 303 11.14 -42.71 23.52
CA VAL A 303 11.05 -44.08 24.07
C VAL A 303 11.63 -45.08 23.05
N HIS A 304 12.69 -45.75 23.50
CA HIS A 304 13.39 -46.96 23.02
C HIS A 304 14.16 -46.95 21.69
#